data_AF-A0A7V6D1S2-F1
#
_entry.id   AF-A0A7V6D1S2-F1
#
_cell.length_a   1.000
_cell.length_b   1.000
_cell.length_c   1.000
_cell.angle_alpha   90.00
_cell.angle_beta   90.00
_cell.angle_gamma   90.00
#
_symmetry.space_group_name_H-M   'P 1'
#
loop_
_entity.id
_entity.type
_entity.pdbx_description
1 polymer ?
#
loop_
_entity_poly.entity_id
_entity_poly.type
_entity_poly.pdbx_seq_one_letter_code
_entity_poly.pdbx_strand_id
1 'polypeptide(L)'
;MRIKVLSHYVVLACLLCVGAEHLPAQRPDLAKMTPEELAKGVLLIPFPDITKEDPMTLVRRYEGLRVTDVVDALQAIGLQDIGSMDNSIRPLWRDTTDRLAHRIYGIAVTAQFVPTNKPGAQTQWSYEQFRKWHSDWYTNYAQGTFERLLRPGTVLVIEAHDIDNVGYIGSNN
;
A
#
# COMPACT_ATOMS: atom_id res chain seq x y z
N MET A 1 -5.00 -67.99 13.06
CA MET A 1 -4.82 -66.63 13.59
C MET A 1 -5.92 -65.75 13.01
N ARG A 2 -7.00 -65.52 13.77
CA ARG A 2 -8.21 -64.80 13.32
C ARG A 2 -8.06 -63.33 13.69
N ILE A 3 -7.96 -62.45 12.69
CA ILE A 3 -7.95 -60.99 12.88
C ILE A 3 -9.41 -60.53 12.89
N LYS A 4 -9.89 -60.12 14.07
CA LYS A 4 -11.14 -59.38 14.24
C LYS A 4 -10.87 -57.93 13.84
N VAL A 5 -11.55 -57.43 12.80
CA VAL A 5 -11.59 -56.00 12.53
C VAL A 5 -12.82 -55.44 13.24
N LEU A 6 -12.60 -54.82 14.40
CA LEU A 6 -13.64 -54.06 15.08
C LEU A 6 -13.76 -52.68 14.43
N SER A 7 -14.91 -52.47 13.80
CA SER A 7 -15.54 -51.17 13.54
C SER A 7 -15.44 -50.26 14.77
N HIS A 8 -14.70 -49.16 14.67
CA HIS A 8 -14.89 -47.98 15.52
C HIS A 8 -15.08 -46.76 14.61
N TYR A 9 -16.32 -46.30 14.59
CA TYR A 9 -16.73 -45.00 14.10
C TYR A 9 -15.94 -43.91 14.83
N VAL A 10 -15.08 -43.19 14.11
CA VAL A 10 -14.61 -41.87 14.54
C VAL A 10 -15.33 -40.87 13.65
N VAL A 11 -16.53 -40.48 14.09
CA VAL A 11 -17.19 -39.28 13.58
C VAL A 11 -16.42 -38.09 14.14
N LEU A 12 -15.39 -37.66 13.42
CA LEU A 12 -14.71 -36.40 13.69
C LEU A 12 -15.51 -35.29 13.01
N ALA A 13 -16.56 -34.83 13.69
CA ALA A 13 -17.26 -33.60 13.34
C ALA A 13 -16.38 -32.40 13.70
N CYS A 14 -15.41 -32.08 12.85
CA CYS A 14 -14.74 -30.79 12.85
C CYS A 14 -15.66 -29.73 12.21
N LEU A 15 -16.73 -29.38 12.93
CA LEU A 15 -17.50 -28.16 12.70
C LEU A 15 -16.95 -27.07 13.63
N LEU A 16 -15.80 -26.52 13.26
CA LEU A 16 -15.43 -25.17 13.64
C LEU A 16 -15.29 -24.38 12.35
N CYS A 17 -16.44 -24.13 11.72
CA CYS A 17 -16.61 -22.94 10.90
C CYS A 17 -16.42 -21.75 11.84
N VAL A 18 -15.17 -21.33 12.05
CA VAL A 18 -14.90 -19.97 12.47
C VAL A 18 -15.49 -19.12 11.36
N GLY A 19 -16.64 -18.51 11.65
CA GLY A 19 -17.28 -17.55 10.78
C GLY A 19 -16.27 -16.46 10.48
N ALA A 20 -15.62 -16.56 9.33
CA ALA A 20 -15.09 -15.40 8.67
C ALA A 20 -16.32 -14.63 8.18
N GLU A 21 -16.95 -13.87 9.07
CA GLU A 21 -17.84 -12.79 8.68
C GLU A 21 -16.98 -11.73 7.98
N HIS A 22 -16.56 -12.04 6.75
CA HIS A 22 -16.22 -11.02 5.77
C HIS A 22 -17.55 -10.35 5.44
N LEU A 23 -17.94 -9.34 6.21
CA LEU A 23 -18.84 -8.32 5.69
C LEU A 23 -18.07 -7.64 4.56
N PRO A 24 -18.40 -7.83 3.28
CA PRO A 24 -17.80 -7.02 2.25
C PRO A 24 -18.22 -5.59 2.57
N ALA A 25 -17.26 -4.68 2.76
CA ALA A 25 -17.57 -3.27 2.82
C ALA A 25 -18.44 -2.95 1.58
N GLN A 26 -19.64 -2.44 1.81
CA GLN A 26 -20.67 -2.35 0.78
C GLN A 26 -20.28 -1.21 -0.17
N ARG A 27 -20.18 -1.47 -1.47
CA ARG A 27 -19.88 -0.41 -2.46
C ARG A 27 -20.92 0.71 -2.32
N PRO A 28 -20.49 1.98 -2.24
CA PRO A 28 -21.44 3.09 -2.16
C PRO A 28 -22.33 3.12 -3.41
N ASP A 29 -23.63 3.29 -3.20
CA ASP A 29 -24.62 3.39 -4.27
C ASP A 29 -24.59 4.81 -4.86
N LEU A 30 -23.75 4.98 -5.89
CA LEU A 30 -23.52 6.28 -6.54
C LEU A 30 -24.81 6.94 -7.03
N ALA A 31 -25.82 6.14 -7.39
CA ALA A 31 -27.11 6.65 -7.88
C ALA A 31 -27.93 7.37 -6.80
N LYS A 32 -27.59 7.18 -5.52
CA LYS A 32 -28.27 7.81 -4.38
C LYS A 32 -27.50 8.98 -3.79
N MET A 33 -26.29 9.25 -4.27
CA MET A 33 -25.45 10.33 -3.76
C MET A 33 -25.79 11.66 -4.44
N THR A 34 -25.76 12.74 -3.68
CA THR A 34 -25.97 14.10 -4.18
C THR A 34 -24.79 14.57 -5.03
N PRO A 35 -24.99 15.53 -5.95
CA PRO A 35 -23.88 16.13 -6.71
C PRO A 35 -22.78 16.69 -5.81
N GLU A 36 -23.13 17.30 -4.66
CA GLU A 36 -22.18 17.85 -3.70
C GLU A 36 -21.34 16.76 -3.00
N GLU A 37 -21.90 15.58 -2.76
CA GLU A 37 -21.17 14.44 -2.18
C GLU A 37 -20.24 13.80 -3.22
N LEU A 38 -20.72 13.65 -4.46
CA LEU A 38 -19.90 13.17 -5.57
C LEU A 38 -18.71 14.11 -5.83
N ALA A 39 -18.92 15.43 -5.73
CA ALA A 39 -17.88 16.44 -5.91
C ALA A 39 -16.76 16.38 -4.86
N LYS A 40 -17.00 15.77 -3.68
CA LYS A 40 -15.98 15.56 -2.63
C LYS A 40 -15.12 14.31 -2.87
N GLY A 41 -15.48 13.48 -3.85
CA GLY A 41 -14.84 12.20 -4.13
C GLY A 41 -15.51 11.04 -3.40
N VAL A 42 -15.53 9.86 -4.06
CA VAL A 42 -16.14 8.64 -3.54
C VAL A 42 -15.15 7.48 -3.63
N LEU A 43 -15.04 6.70 -2.56
CA LEU A 43 -14.28 5.46 -2.56
C LEU A 43 -15.10 4.34 -3.21
N LEU A 44 -14.79 4.01 -4.46
CA LEU A 44 -15.54 3.02 -5.24
C LEU A 44 -15.17 1.56 -4.92
N ILE A 45 -13.97 1.36 -4.41
CA ILE A 45 -13.44 0.03 -4.10
C ILE A 45 -13.38 -0.10 -2.58
N PRO A 46 -14.38 -0.73 -1.97
CA PRO A 46 -14.35 -1.04 -0.55
C PRO A 46 -13.23 -2.05 -0.30
N PHE A 47 -12.30 -1.70 0.59
CA PHE A 47 -11.28 -2.60 1.10
C PHE A 47 -11.64 -2.97 2.55
N PRO A 48 -11.37 -4.22 2.97
CA PRO A 48 -11.51 -4.58 4.38
C PRO A 48 -10.66 -3.63 5.22
N ASP A 49 -11.22 -3.14 6.33
CA ASP A 49 -10.50 -2.30 7.27
C ASP A 49 -9.49 -3.15 8.06
N ILE A 50 -8.29 -3.27 7.50
CA ILE A 50 -7.15 -3.94 8.11
C ILE A 50 -6.30 -2.97 8.95
N THR A 51 -6.78 -1.75 9.22
CA THR A 51 -5.95 -0.72 9.89
C THR A 51 -5.53 -1.13 11.30
N LYS A 52 -6.33 -1.97 11.98
CA LYS A 52 -6.07 -2.47 13.33
C LYS A 52 -5.20 -3.72 13.36
N GLU A 53 -4.96 -4.36 12.22
CA GLU A 53 -4.12 -5.55 12.13
C GLU A 53 -2.64 -5.18 12.14
N ASP A 54 -1.82 -6.05 12.74
CA ASP A 54 -0.36 -5.92 12.72
C ASP A 54 0.19 -6.29 11.33
N PRO A 55 0.73 -5.34 10.56
CA PRO A 55 1.28 -5.60 9.22
C PRO A 55 2.39 -6.63 9.22
N MET A 56 3.15 -6.74 10.32
CA MET A 56 4.31 -7.62 10.39
C MET A 56 3.95 -9.10 10.29
N THR A 57 2.73 -9.48 10.69
CA THR A 57 2.25 -10.86 10.56
C THR A 57 2.20 -11.30 9.10
N LEU A 58 1.80 -10.40 8.19
CA LEU A 58 1.78 -10.68 6.75
C LEU A 58 3.18 -10.52 6.16
N VAL A 59 3.90 -9.44 6.51
CA VAL A 59 5.25 -9.15 6.00
C VAL A 59 6.21 -10.31 6.20
N ARG A 60 6.23 -10.93 7.39
CA ARG A 60 7.11 -12.06 7.70
C ARG A 60 6.89 -13.28 6.81
N ARG A 61 5.72 -13.42 6.19
CA ARG A 61 5.44 -14.52 5.25
C ARG A 61 6.09 -14.31 3.88
N TYR A 62 6.42 -13.06 3.54
CA TYR A 62 7.09 -12.69 2.29
C TYR A 62 8.60 -12.57 2.43
N GLU A 63 9.12 -12.49 3.66
CA GLU A 63 10.56 -12.41 3.91
C GLU A 63 11.31 -13.57 3.24
N GLY A 64 12.29 -13.22 2.40
CA GLY A 64 13.11 -14.18 1.68
C GLY A 64 12.65 -14.45 0.24
N LEU A 65 11.39 -14.14 -0.09
CA LEU A 65 10.88 -14.25 -1.46
C LEU A 65 11.47 -13.16 -2.36
N ARG A 66 11.59 -13.48 -3.66
CA ARG A 66 11.87 -12.52 -4.72
C ARG A 66 10.55 -12.06 -5.32
N VAL A 67 10.56 -10.89 -5.97
CA VAL A 67 9.40 -10.39 -6.73
C VAL A 67 8.92 -11.42 -7.74
N THR A 68 9.84 -12.13 -8.42
CA THR A 68 9.51 -13.19 -9.36
C THR A 68 8.75 -14.35 -8.72
N ASP A 69 9.12 -14.75 -7.49
CA ASP A 69 8.44 -15.85 -6.80
C ASP A 69 6.97 -15.48 -6.47
N VAL A 70 6.73 -14.20 -6.14
CA VAL A 70 5.38 -13.67 -5.89
C VAL A 70 4.59 -13.56 -7.20
N VAL A 71 5.20 -13.08 -8.28
CA VAL A 71 4.56 -12.96 -9.60
C VAL A 71 4.15 -14.34 -10.12
N ASP A 72 5.01 -15.36 -10.01
CA ASP A 72 4.70 -16.73 -10.42
C ASP A 72 3.52 -17.29 -9.62
N ALA A 73 3.47 -17.01 -8.30
CA ALA A 73 2.35 -17.41 -7.45
C ALA A 73 1.04 -16.70 -7.84
N LEU A 74 1.09 -15.39 -8.14
CA LEU A 74 -0.06 -14.64 -8.65
C LEU A 74 -0.57 -15.23 -9.98
N GLN A 75 0.34 -15.61 -10.86
CA GLN A 75 0.02 -16.28 -12.12
C GLN A 75 -0.69 -17.62 -11.89
N ALA A 76 -0.20 -18.42 -10.93
CA ALA A 76 -0.77 -19.72 -10.59
C ALA A 76 -2.20 -19.63 -10.04
N ILE A 77 -2.58 -18.50 -9.41
CA ILE A 77 -3.94 -18.26 -8.89
C ILE A 77 -4.82 -17.42 -9.82
N GLY A 78 -4.37 -17.16 -11.05
CA GLY A 78 -5.16 -16.43 -12.06
C GLY A 78 -5.16 -14.91 -11.92
N LEU A 79 -4.19 -14.34 -11.21
CA LEU A 79 -3.96 -12.89 -11.09
C LEU A 79 -2.79 -12.46 -11.98
N GLN A 80 -2.81 -12.88 -13.25
CA GLN A 80 -1.77 -12.49 -14.20
C GLN A 80 -1.78 -10.97 -14.43
N ASP A 81 -0.60 -10.39 -14.63
CA ASP A 81 -0.40 -8.97 -14.92
C ASP A 81 -0.96 -7.98 -13.86
N ILE A 82 -1.26 -8.48 -12.65
CA ILE A 82 -1.69 -7.67 -11.50
C ILE A 82 -0.50 -7.43 -10.58
N GLY A 83 -0.41 -6.21 -10.03
CA GLY A 83 0.61 -5.85 -9.03
C GLY A 83 2.01 -5.62 -9.60
N SER A 84 2.15 -5.58 -10.92
CA SER A 84 3.39 -5.14 -11.58
C SER A 84 3.45 -3.62 -11.64
N MET A 85 4.61 -3.05 -11.30
CA MET A 85 4.87 -1.61 -11.38
C MET A 85 5.41 -1.23 -12.77
N ASP A 86 5.32 0.06 -13.13
CA ASP A 86 5.92 0.57 -14.37
C ASP A 86 7.45 0.34 -14.38
N ASN A 87 7.99 -0.06 -15.54
CA ASN A 87 9.41 -0.40 -15.69
C ASN A 87 10.36 0.81 -15.54
N SER A 88 9.84 2.03 -15.56
CA SER A 88 10.57 3.26 -15.23
C SER A 88 10.85 3.40 -13.73
N ILE A 89 10.11 2.69 -12.88
CA ILE A 89 10.32 2.67 -11.43
C ILE A 89 11.54 1.78 -11.14
N ARG A 90 12.63 2.42 -10.67
CA ARG A 90 13.92 1.76 -10.43
C ARG A 90 14.35 1.91 -8.98
N PRO A 91 15.04 0.90 -8.41
CA PRO A 91 15.65 1.07 -7.11
C PRO A 91 16.77 2.11 -7.19
N LEU A 92 16.81 3.03 -6.21
CA LEU A 92 17.88 4.02 -6.11
C LEU A 92 19.24 3.36 -5.87
N TRP A 93 19.24 2.21 -5.18
CA TRP A 93 20.42 1.40 -4.93
C TRP A 93 20.10 -0.07 -5.18
N ARG A 94 21.03 -0.79 -5.83
CA ARG A 94 20.84 -2.18 -6.23
C ARG A 94 21.97 -3.04 -5.67
N ASP A 95 21.61 -4.13 -5.01
CA ASP A 95 22.59 -5.14 -4.60
C ASP A 95 23.06 -5.90 -5.85
N THR A 96 24.35 -5.84 -6.14
CA THR A 96 24.96 -6.56 -7.27
C THR A 96 25.49 -7.94 -6.88
N THR A 97 25.29 -8.36 -5.63
CA THR A 97 25.63 -9.71 -5.16
C THR A 97 24.48 -10.68 -5.35
N ASP A 98 24.75 -11.96 -5.14
CA ASP A 98 23.76 -13.04 -5.13
C ASP A 98 22.82 -12.99 -3.91
N ARG A 99 23.11 -12.15 -2.91
CA ARG A 99 22.36 -12.10 -1.64
C ARG A 99 21.06 -11.32 -1.73
N LEU A 100 20.96 -10.38 -2.68
CA LEU A 100 19.81 -9.48 -2.82
C LEU A 100 19.37 -8.90 -1.45
N ALA A 101 20.31 -8.38 -0.68
CA ALA A 101 20.07 -8.02 0.73
C ALA A 101 19.09 -6.86 0.90
N HIS A 102 18.98 -5.99 -0.09
CA HIS A 102 18.12 -4.80 -0.05
C HIS A 102 16.77 -5.09 -0.69
N ARG A 103 15.92 -5.80 0.06
CA ARG A 103 14.53 -6.09 -0.27
C ARG A 103 13.62 -5.39 0.73
N ILE A 104 12.52 -4.85 0.23
CA ILE A 104 11.50 -4.22 1.05
C ILE A 104 10.21 -5.04 0.97
N TYR A 105 9.54 -5.17 2.10
CA TYR A 105 8.27 -5.86 2.23
C TYR A 105 7.37 -5.00 3.10
N GLY A 106 6.12 -4.84 2.69
CA GLY A 106 5.18 -4.07 3.50
C GLY A 106 3.81 -3.94 2.88
N ILE A 107 2.88 -3.53 3.72
CA ILE A 107 1.53 -3.13 3.31
C ILE A 107 1.60 -1.71 2.76
N ALA A 108 0.99 -1.50 1.59
CA ALA A 108 1.02 -0.21 0.91
C ALA A 108 0.26 0.84 1.72
N VAL A 109 0.91 1.96 2.03
CA VAL A 109 0.28 3.24 2.34
C VAL A 109 0.38 4.07 1.08
N THR A 110 -0.74 4.37 0.44
CA THR A 110 -0.76 5.08 -0.84
C THR A 110 -0.93 6.58 -0.60
N ALA A 111 -0.10 7.37 -1.29
CA ALA A 111 -0.20 8.82 -1.33
C ALA A 111 -0.26 9.28 -2.78
N GLN A 112 -1.17 10.19 -3.09
CA GLN A 112 -1.36 10.72 -4.42
C GLN A 112 -1.09 12.22 -4.39
N PHE A 113 -0.14 12.69 -5.19
CA PHE A 113 0.17 14.10 -5.33
C PHE A 113 -0.37 14.63 -6.65
N VAL A 114 -1.19 15.68 -6.57
CA VAL A 114 -1.76 16.34 -7.74
C VAL A 114 -1.16 17.73 -7.93
N PRO A 115 -1.15 18.26 -9.17
CA PRO A 115 -0.69 19.63 -9.41
C PRO A 115 -1.46 20.65 -8.57
N THR A 116 -0.72 21.60 -7.99
CA THR A 116 -1.29 22.70 -7.22
C THR A 116 -1.46 23.94 -8.09
N ASN A 117 -2.50 24.74 -7.81
CA ASN A 117 -2.69 26.05 -8.43
C ASN A 117 -1.97 27.17 -7.67
N LYS A 118 -1.19 26.83 -6.64
CA LYS A 118 -0.44 27.78 -5.83
C LYS A 118 0.88 28.16 -6.53
N PRO A 119 1.30 29.44 -6.45
CA PRO A 119 2.55 29.86 -7.04
C PRO A 119 3.74 29.18 -6.33
N GLY A 120 4.69 28.71 -7.13
CA GLY A 120 5.97 28.19 -6.64
C GLY A 120 6.94 29.30 -6.19
N ALA A 121 8.15 28.87 -5.85
CA ALA A 121 9.25 29.78 -5.52
C ALA A 121 9.52 30.77 -6.65
N GLN A 122 9.78 32.03 -6.31
CA GLN A 122 10.05 33.08 -7.29
C GLN A 122 11.55 33.36 -7.39
N THR A 123 12.06 33.48 -8.63
CA THR A 123 13.50 33.66 -8.90
C THR A 123 14.09 34.93 -8.30
N GLN A 124 13.30 36.00 -8.19
CA GLN A 124 13.73 37.29 -7.66
C GLN A 124 13.75 37.38 -6.12
N TRP A 125 13.35 36.32 -5.41
CA TRP A 125 13.33 36.33 -3.95
C TRP A 125 14.73 36.31 -3.34
N SER A 126 14.90 37.03 -2.23
CA SER A 126 16.06 36.84 -1.36
C SER A 126 16.02 35.45 -0.71
N TYR A 127 17.16 34.98 -0.23
CA TYR A 127 17.23 33.70 0.49
C TYR A 127 16.28 33.65 1.69
N GLU A 128 16.13 34.76 2.43
CA GLU A 128 15.22 34.82 3.58
C GLU A 128 13.75 34.69 3.17
N GLN A 129 13.36 35.34 2.08
CA GLN A 129 12.01 35.22 1.50
C GLN A 129 11.74 33.79 1.04
N PHE A 130 12.69 33.19 0.31
CA PHE A 130 12.61 31.79 -0.11
C PHE A 130 12.46 30.85 1.08
N ARG A 131 13.31 30.99 2.11
CA ARG A 131 13.27 30.15 3.31
C ARG A 131 11.94 30.26 4.05
N LYS A 132 11.38 31.47 4.16
CA LYS A 132 10.06 31.69 4.77
C LYS A 132 8.95 31.01 3.97
N TRP A 133 8.93 31.18 2.64
CA TRP A 133 7.97 30.50 1.77
C TRP A 133 8.12 28.97 1.84
N HIS A 134 9.34 28.46 1.80
CA HIS A 134 9.63 27.02 1.84
C HIS A 134 9.13 26.42 3.17
N SER A 135 9.39 27.08 4.29
CA SER A 135 8.87 26.65 5.59
C SER A 135 7.33 26.67 5.62
N ASP A 136 6.70 27.73 5.11
CA ASP A 136 5.24 27.84 5.04
C ASP A 136 4.62 26.73 4.16
N TRP A 137 5.28 26.41 3.04
CA TRP A 137 4.83 25.38 2.10
C TRP A 137 4.70 24.00 2.77
N TYR A 138 5.77 23.52 3.40
CA TYR A 138 5.75 22.21 4.07
C TYR A 138 4.96 22.22 5.38
N THR A 139 4.78 23.39 5.99
CA THR A 139 3.95 23.52 7.20
C THR A 139 2.47 23.52 6.89
N ASN A 140 2.02 24.10 5.77
CA ASN A 140 0.60 24.37 5.53
C ASN A 140 0.01 23.69 4.29
N TYR A 141 0.83 23.29 3.31
CA TYR A 141 0.35 22.74 2.04
C TYR A 141 0.84 21.31 1.79
N ALA A 142 2.11 21.03 2.03
CA ALA A 142 2.74 19.73 1.82
C ALA A 142 3.10 19.04 3.15
N GLN A 143 2.17 19.05 4.11
CA GLN A 143 2.31 18.31 5.36
C GLN A 143 2.32 16.82 5.03
N GLY A 144 3.40 16.09 5.35
CA GLY A 144 3.56 14.66 5.11
C GLY A 144 2.54 13.81 5.88
N THR A 145 1.25 13.93 5.56
CA THR A 145 0.14 13.41 6.37
C THR A 145 0.17 11.88 6.44
N PHE A 146 0.74 11.25 5.42
CA PHE A 146 1.01 9.81 5.39
C PHE A 146 1.94 9.36 6.53
N GLU A 147 2.83 10.21 7.05
CA GLU A 147 3.76 9.89 8.15
C GLU A 147 3.01 9.41 9.40
N ARG A 148 1.81 9.93 9.62
CA ARG A 148 0.93 9.54 10.74
C ARG A 148 0.36 8.13 10.59
N LEU A 149 0.42 7.56 9.39
CA LEU A 149 -0.06 6.22 9.04
C LEU A 149 1.09 5.21 8.95
N LEU A 150 2.33 5.69 8.76
CA LEU A 150 3.51 4.84 8.65
C LEU A 150 3.79 4.14 9.98
N ARG A 151 4.07 2.84 9.89
CA ARG A 151 4.45 1.99 11.01
C ARG A 151 5.34 0.83 10.52
N PRO A 152 6.06 0.11 11.40
CA PRO A 152 6.81 -1.07 10.97
C PRO A 152 5.94 -2.02 10.14
N GLY A 153 6.45 -2.45 8.99
CA GLY A 153 5.74 -3.32 8.05
C GLY A 153 4.85 -2.58 7.04
N THR A 154 4.89 -1.24 6.95
CA THR A 154 4.29 -0.48 5.85
C THR A 154 5.32 -0.02 4.82
N VAL A 155 4.92 0.08 3.56
CA VAL A 155 5.69 0.69 2.47
C VAL A 155 4.89 1.84 1.88
N LEU A 156 5.48 3.03 1.82
CA LEU A 156 4.87 4.19 1.18
C LEU A 156 4.94 4.04 -0.34
N VAL A 157 3.79 4.16 -1.01
CA VAL A 157 3.67 4.13 -2.47
C VAL A 157 3.13 5.48 -2.92
N ILE A 158 3.93 6.23 -3.67
CA ILE A 158 3.59 7.58 -4.12
C ILE A 158 3.21 7.53 -5.60
N GLU A 159 2.02 8.03 -5.90
CA GLU A 159 1.58 8.36 -7.26
C GLU A 159 1.81 9.85 -7.51
N ALA A 160 2.62 10.17 -8.53
CA ALA A 160 3.15 11.51 -8.78
C ALA A 160 2.50 12.24 -9.96
N HIS A 161 1.49 11.67 -10.63
CA HIS A 161 0.70 12.35 -11.68
C HIS A 161 1.55 13.06 -12.76
N ASP A 162 2.56 12.38 -13.31
CA ASP A 162 3.44 12.91 -14.37
C ASP A 162 4.17 14.22 -13.98
N ILE A 163 4.34 14.48 -12.67
CA ILE A 163 5.13 15.59 -12.17
C ILE A 163 6.59 15.14 -12.07
N ASP A 164 7.35 15.37 -13.14
CA ASP A 164 8.72 14.85 -13.29
C ASP A 164 9.80 15.71 -12.61
N ASN A 165 9.45 16.90 -12.11
CA ASN A 165 10.39 17.91 -11.66
C ASN A 165 10.29 18.25 -10.17
N VAL A 166 9.59 17.43 -9.39
CA VAL A 166 9.43 17.62 -7.94
C VAL A 166 9.92 16.38 -7.20
N GLY A 167 10.82 16.58 -6.22
CA GLY A 167 11.22 15.53 -5.30
C GLY A 167 10.22 15.41 -4.15
N TYR A 168 9.67 14.21 -3.95
CA TYR A 168 8.68 13.93 -2.90
C TYR A 168 9.29 13.45 -1.58
N ILE A 169 10.44 12.78 -1.66
CA ILE A 169 11.14 12.19 -0.51
C ILE A 169 12.59 12.66 -0.53
N GLY A 170 13.09 13.04 0.64
CA GLY A 170 14.46 13.50 0.87
C GLY A 170 14.97 13.07 2.23
N SER A 171 16.05 13.72 2.68
CA SER A 171 16.74 13.34 3.93
C SER A 171 15.99 13.70 5.22
N ASN A 172 14.91 14.46 5.13
CA ASN A 172 14.13 14.95 6.27
C ASN A 172 12.84 14.15 6.51
N ASN A 173 12.70 12.99 5.86
CA ASN A 173 11.60 12.06 6.05
C ASN A 173 11.95 10.92 6.99
#